data_AF-W2RE26-F1
#
_entry.id   AF-W2RE26-F1
#
_cell.length_a   1.000
_cell.length_b   1.000
_cell.length_c   1.000
_cell.angle_alpha   90.00
_cell.angle_beta   90.00
_cell.angle_gamma   90.00
#
_symmetry.space_group_name_H-M   'P 1'
#
loop_
_entity.id
_entity.type
_entity.pdbx_description
1 polymer ?
#
loop_
_entity_poly.entity_id
_entity_poly.type
_entity_poly.pdbx_seq_one_letter_code
_entity_poly.pdbx_strand_id
1 'polypeptide(L)'
;MAEKCYMLAPFTSTNAWTKPPVIPITATKFIIQPINQKESRWGIIVLALRYAGNTDIEPFIDEECHEDMEDVWKGSEDHEKRLAMEDLHAFAKQWCQASTPAIKLSIGPITWVEVPQQPDFASCGVFVMAQVYSYVAMNLRW
;
A
#
# COMPACT_ATOMS: atom_id res chain seq x y z
N MET A 1 18.64 13.48 -8.22
CA MET A 1 17.48 13.93 -7.43
C MET A 1 16.69 12.68 -7.07
N ALA A 2 16.86 12.18 -5.86
CA ALA A 2 16.34 10.88 -5.45
C ALA A 2 15.18 11.10 -4.49
N GLU A 3 13.95 11.20 -4.98
CA GLU A 3 12.75 11.10 -4.15
C GLU A 3 11.60 10.58 -5.00
N LYS A 4 10.75 9.75 -4.39
CA LYS A 4 9.27 9.76 -4.51
C LYS A 4 8.60 8.42 -4.12
N CYS A 5 9.29 7.47 -3.50
CA CYS A 5 8.65 6.29 -2.91
C CYS A 5 8.83 6.31 -1.40
N TYR A 6 7.74 6.13 -0.66
CA TYR A 6 7.74 5.94 0.79
C TYR A 6 7.32 4.50 1.08
N MET A 7 8.27 3.68 1.55
CA MET A 7 8.01 2.30 1.92
C MET A 7 7.68 2.24 3.41
N LEU A 8 6.52 1.70 3.72
CA LEU A 8 6.09 1.41 5.08
C LEU A 8 6.73 0.09 5.54
N ALA A 9 6.97 -0.05 6.84
CA ALA A 9 7.50 -1.29 7.38
C ALA A 9 6.50 -2.44 7.13
N PRO A 10 6.97 -3.67 6.89
CA PRO A 10 6.09 -4.83 6.81
C PRO A 10 5.25 -4.93 8.07
N PHE A 11 3.96 -5.15 7.91
CA PHE A 11 3.08 -5.32 9.05
C PHE A 11 3.42 -6.65 9.74
N THR A 12 4.23 -6.59 10.80
CA THR A 12 4.17 -7.58 11.88
C THR A 12 3.02 -7.16 12.79
N SER A 13 2.34 -8.10 13.44
CA SER A 13 1.13 -7.98 14.27
C SER A 13 1.20 -7.03 15.48
N THR A 14 1.85 -5.87 15.37
CA THR A 14 2.07 -4.86 16.40
C THR A 14 1.48 -3.53 15.95
N ASN A 15 0.24 -3.38 16.38
CA ASN A 15 -0.70 -2.28 16.30
C ASN A 15 -0.12 -0.87 16.54
N ALA A 16 0.24 -0.17 15.46
CA ALA A 16 0.04 1.27 15.24
C ALA A 16 0.88 1.72 14.04
N TRP A 17 0.33 2.53 13.15
CA TRP A 17 1.16 3.20 12.17
C TRP A 17 2.12 4.16 12.87
N THR A 18 3.37 4.17 12.42
CA THR A 18 4.29 5.24 12.82
C THR A 18 3.70 6.58 12.39
N LYS A 19 3.91 7.62 13.22
CA LYS A 19 3.49 9.00 12.90
C LYS A 19 3.85 9.35 11.45
N PRO A 20 2.99 10.10 10.73
CA PRO A 20 3.29 10.55 9.39
C PRO A 20 4.70 11.14 9.29
N PRO A 21 5.46 10.83 8.24
CA PRO A 21 6.80 11.35 8.09
C PRO A 21 6.76 12.88 7.93
N VAL A 22 7.87 13.54 8.28
CA VAL A 22 7.97 15.01 8.26
C VAL A 22 8.01 15.55 6.83
N ILE A 23 8.35 14.72 5.84
CA ILE A 23 8.34 15.11 4.43
C ILE A 23 6.90 15.39 3.96
N PRO A 24 6.69 16.42 3.10
CA PRO A 24 5.38 16.64 2.50
C PRO A 24 4.93 15.43 1.70
N ILE A 25 3.65 15.05 1.84
CA ILE A 25 3.11 13.94 1.03
C ILE A 25 3.28 14.26 -0.46
N THR A 26 3.17 15.53 -0.86
CA THR A 26 3.37 16.03 -2.24
C THR A 26 4.76 15.81 -2.82
N ALA A 27 5.76 15.54 -1.98
CA ALA A 27 7.09 15.10 -2.41
C ALA A 27 7.14 13.60 -2.74
N THR A 28 6.06 12.85 -2.48
CA THR A 28 5.94 11.41 -2.70
C THR A 28 5.05 11.11 -3.91
N LYS A 29 5.41 10.12 -4.72
CA LYS A 29 4.58 9.56 -5.81
C LYS A 29 3.95 8.23 -5.43
N PHE A 30 4.63 7.42 -4.63
CA PHE A 30 4.17 6.09 -4.26
C PHE A 30 4.31 5.87 -2.75
N ILE A 31 3.25 5.39 -2.12
CA ILE A 31 3.33 4.76 -0.80
C ILE A 31 3.24 3.25 -1.02
N ILE A 32 4.16 2.50 -0.44
CA ILE A 32 4.30 1.06 -0.67
C ILE A 32 4.15 0.36 0.68
N GLN A 33 3.14 -0.52 0.80
CA GLN A 33 2.89 -1.30 2.00
C GLN A 33 3.09 -2.80 1.70
N PRO A 34 4.20 -3.41 2.16
CA PRO A 34 4.33 -4.87 2.13
C PRO A 34 3.49 -5.51 3.25
N ILE A 35 2.79 -6.58 2.91
CA ILE A 35 1.90 -7.35 3.77
C ILE A 35 2.45 -8.78 3.83
N ASN A 36 2.73 -9.25 5.04
CA ASN A 36 3.08 -10.64 5.29
C ASN A 36 1.85 -11.33 5.87
N GLN A 37 1.26 -12.23 5.09
CA GLN A 37 0.10 -12.99 5.52
C GLN A 37 0.52 -14.28 6.24
N LYS A 38 -0.38 -14.81 7.07
CA LYS A 38 -0.14 -16.07 7.80
C LYS A 38 0.26 -17.14 6.77
N GLU A 39 1.27 -17.93 7.09
CA GLU A 39 1.86 -18.98 6.22
C GLU A 39 2.92 -18.54 5.18
N SER A 40 3.56 -17.37 5.37
CA SER A 40 4.72 -16.91 4.57
C SER A 40 4.39 -16.46 3.14
N ARG A 41 3.12 -16.13 2.88
CA ARG A 41 2.70 -15.47 1.63
C ARG A 41 2.91 -13.97 1.76
N TRP A 42 3.55 -13.40 0.75
CA TRP A 42 3.81 -11.97 0.68
C TRP A 42 2.94 -11.33 -0.36
N GLY A 43 2.56 -10.10 -0.07
CA GLY A 43 2.75 -9.09 -1.10
C GLY A 43 2.42 -7.69 -0.70
N ILE A 44 1.71 -6.91 -1.51
CA ILE A 44 1.93 -5.47 -1.50
C ILE A 44 0.74 -4.64 -1.95
N ILE A 45 0.56 -3.50 -1.30
CA ILE A 45 -0.31 -2.42 -1.78
C ILE A 45 0.58 -1.28 -2.25
N VAL A 46 0.37 -0.82 -3.48
CA VAL A 46 1.01 0.39 -4.01
C VAL A 46 -0.03 1.48 -4.18
N LEU A 47 0.16 2.61 -3.50
CA LEU A 47 -0.68 3.79 -3.61
C LEU A 47 0.02 4.85 -4.48
N ALA A 48 -0.47 5.05 -5.69
CA ALA A 48 0.06 6.02 -6.66
C ALA A 48 -0.58 7.40 -6.49
N LEU A 49 0.13 8.31 -5.84
CA LEU A 49 -0.32 9.65 -5.47
C LEU A 49 -0.33 10.59 -6.68
N ARG A 50 -1.50 11.17 -6.98
CA ARG A 50 -1.69 12.20 -8.02
C ARG A 50 -2.35 13.44 -7.40
N TYR A 51 -1.78 14.62 -7.64
CA TYR A 51 -2.17 15.87 -6.95
C TYR A 51 -3.08 16.81 -7.77
N ALA A 52 -3.71 16.31 -8.82
CA ALA A 52 -4.67 17.05 -9.64
C ALA A 52 -5.84 16.14 -10.12
N GLY A 53 -6.04 15.01 -9.45
CA GLY A 53 -6.98 13.95 -9.82
C GLY A 53 -7.00 12.84 -8.77
N ASN A 54 -7.67 11.73 -9.06
CA ASN A 54 -7.70 10.57 -8.17
C ASN A 54 -6.30 9.92 -8.05
N THR A 55 -5.99 9.43 -6.86
CA THR A 55 -4.86 8.55 -6.55
C THR A 55 -5.27 7.11 -6.88
N ASP A 56 -4.47 6.36 -7.64
CA ASP A 56 -4.80 4.97 -7.93
C ASP A 56 -4.21 4.06 -6.84
N ILE A 57 -4.94 3.03 -6.44
CA ILE A 57 -4.43 2.00 -5.51
C ILE A 57 -4.34 0.71 -6.29
N GLU A 58 -3.19 0.06 -6.20
CA GLU A 58 -2.93 -1.19 -6.88
C GLU A 58 -2.43 -2.21 -5.85
N PRO A 59 -3.33 -3.02 -5.28
CA PRO A 59 -2.93 -4.24 -4.58
C PRO A 59 -2.42 -5.29 -5.56
N PHE A 60 -1.26 -5.86 -5.23
CA PHE A 60 -0.71 -7.03 -5.91
C PHE A 60 -0.58 -8.14 -4.87
N ILE A 61 -1.40 -9.19 -4.96
CA ILE A 61 -1.23 -10.57 -4.48
C ILE A 61 -2.40 -11.42 -5.05
N ASP A 62 -2.14 -12.72 -5.22
CA ASP A 62 -3.07 -13.87 -5.24
C ASP A 62 -4.52 -13.60 -4.75
N GLU A 63 -5.50 -14.15 -5.47
CA GLU A 63 -6.94 -13.95 -5.24
C GLU A 63 -7.37 -14.39 -3.82
N GLU A 64 -6.74 -15.45 -3.28
CA GLU A 64 -6.97 -15.93 -1.92
C GLU A 64 -6.61 -14.90 -0.83
N CYS A 65 -5.84 -13.88 -1.18
CA CYS A 65 -5.30 -12.90 -0.25
C CYS A 65 -6.04 -11.55 -0.31
N HIS A 66 -7.05 -11.42 -1.19
CA HIS A 66 -7.78 -10.18 -1.41
C HIS A 66 -8.46 -9.67 -0.14
N GLU A 67 -9.14 -10.54 0.61
CA GLU A 67 -9.87 -10.14 1.83
C GLU A 67 -8.93 -9.52 2.88
N ASP A 68 -7.84 -10.21 3.22
CA ASP A 68 -6.83 -9.73 4.16
C ASP A 68 -6.22 -8.39 3.72
N MET A 69 -6.00 -8.19 2.41
CA MET A 69 -5.48 -6.93 1.88
C MET A 69 -6.52 -5.81 1.89
N GLU A 70 -7.79 -6.13 1.63
CA GLU A 70 -8.87 -5.18 1.77
C GLU A 70 -9.03 -4.73 3.21
N ASP A 71 -8.80 -5.61 4.19
CA ASP A 71 -8.80 -5.25 5.61
C ASP A 71 -7.64 -4.30 5.96
N VAL A 72 -6.44 -4.53 5.41
CA VAL A 72 -5.32 -3.58 5.53
C VAL A 72 -5.66 -2.23 4.88
N TRP A 73 -6.40 -2.27 3.76
CA TRP A 73 -6.79 -1.09 3.00
C TRP A 73 -7.95 -0.32 3.63
N LYS A 74 -8.95 -0.98 4.21
CA LYS A 74 -10.17 -0.36 4.79
C LYS A 74 -10.05 -0.15 6.29
N GLY A 75 -9.10 -0.83 6.94
CA GLY A 75 -9.08 -1.07 8.38
C GLY A 75 -10.07 -2.17 8.76
N SER A 76 -9.71 -3.00 9.74
CA SER A 76 -10.61 -4.01 10.31
C SER A 76 -11.25 -3.53 11.62
N GLU A 77 -12.54 -3.81 11.79
CA GLU A 77 -13.22 -3.67 13.09
C GLU A 77 -13.12 -5.00 13.84
N ASP A 78 -12.25 -5.07 14.85
CA ASP A 78 -12.17 -6.27 15.68
C ASP A 78 -13.38 -6.37 16.63
N HIS A 79 -13.93 -7.57 16.79
CA HIS A 79 -15.12 -7.85 17.63
C HIS A 79 -14.92 -7.48 19.12
N GLU A 80 -13.68 -7.23 19.55
CA GLU A 80 -13.33 -6.81 20.92
C GLU A 80 -12.90 -5.34 21.07
N LYS A 81 -13.04 -4.46 20.06
CA LYS A 81 -12.60 -3.05 20.16
C LYS A 81 -11.15 -2.87 20.65
N ARG A 82 -10.27 -3.84 20.44
CA ARG A 82 -8.85 -3.73 20.77
C ARG A 82 -8.05 -3.46 19.50
N LEU A 83 -7.75 -2.19 19.30
CA LEU A 83 -6.82 -1.67 18.29
C LEU A 83 -7.17 -2.10 16.85
N ALA A 84 -8.30 -1.59 16.37
CA ALA A 84 -8.59 -1.54 14.93
C ALA A 84 -7.35 -1.01 14.19
N MET A 85 -6.86 -1.79 13.23
CA MET A 85 -5.77 -1.39 12.36
C MET A 85 -6.15 -0.06 11.72
N GLU A 86 -5.35 1.01 11.87
CA GLU A 86 -5.72 2.24 11.15
C GLU A 86 -5.67 1.94 9.65
N ASP A 87 -6.66 2.42 8.94
CA ASP A 87 -6.81 2.29 7.50
C ASP A 87 -5.59 2.95 6.79
N LEU A 88 -4.92 2.27 5.84
CA LEU A 88 -3.83 2.86 5.02
C LEU A 88 -4.29 4.16 4.31
N HIS A 89 -5.55 4.22 3.91
CA HIS A 89 -6.20 5.40 3.38
C HIS A 89 -6.46 6.47 4.44
N ALA A 90 -6.73 6.12 5.70
CA ALA A 90 -6.72 7.08 6.80
C ALA A 90 -5.31 7.64 7.05
N PHE A 91 -4.27 6.80 7.03
CA PHE A 91 -2.87 7.24 7.15
C PHE A 91 -2.49 8.24 6.04
N ALA A 92 -2.77 7.93 4.77
CA ALA A 92 -2.48 8.82 3.65
C ALA A 92 -3.23 10.17 3.76
N LYS A 93 -4.49 10.15 4.23
CA LYS A 93 -5.26 11.38 4.48
C LYS A 93 -4.70 12.20 5.62
N GLN A 94 -4.35 11.57 6.75
CA GLN A 94 -3.76 12.24 7.90
C GLN A 94 -2.41 12.88 7.52
N TRP A 95 -1.58 12.16 6.77
CA TRP A 95 -0.32 12.71 6.27
C TRP A 95 -0.55 13.90 5.34
N CYS A 96 -1.54 13.83 4.44
CA CYS A 96 -1.91 14.98 3.59
C CYS A 96 -2.38 16.19 4.41
N GLN A 97 -3.25 15.99 5.40
CA GLN A 97 -3.75 17.06 6.27
C GLN A 97 -2.64 17.70 7.09
N ALA A 98 -1.74 16.90 7.65
CA ALA A 98 -0.65 17.38 8.49
C ALA A 98 0.42 18.14 7.70
N SER A 99 0.73 17.66 6.48
CA SER A 99 1.86 18.20 5.72
C SER A 99 1.46 19.21 4.65
N THR A 100 0.26 19.11 4.09
CA THR A 100 -0.22 20.00 3.01
C THR A 100 -1.75 20.24 3.12
N PRO A 101 -2.22 20.96 4.16
CA PRO A 101 -3.65 21.09 4.47
C PRO A 101 -4.50 21.77 3.39
N ALA A 102 -3.87 22.55 2.50
CA ALA A 102 -4.55 23.20 1.38
C ALA A 102 -4.92 22.23 0.24
N ILE A 103 -4.35 21.02 0.21
CA ILE A 103 -4.60 20.02 -0.83
C ILE A 103 -5.58 18.98 -0.31
N LYS A 104 -6.60 18.68 -1.11
CA LYS A 104 -7.51 17.57 -0.87
C LYS A 104 -7.01 16.33 -1.60
N LEU A 105 -6.57 15.33 -0.85
CA LEU A 105 -6.23 14.02 -1.42
C LEU A 105 -7.52 13.29 -1.82
N SER A 106 -7.66 12.98 -3.11
CA SER A 106 -8.68 12.06 -3.61
C SER A 106 -8.04 10.70 -3.84
N ILE A 107 -8.69 9.64 -3.36
CA ILE A 107 -8.25 8.27 -3.52
C ILE A 107 -9.28 7.54 -4.37
N GLY A 108 -8.81 6.96 -5.47
CA GLY A 108 -9.57 6.21 -6.46
C GLY A 108 -9.86 4.78 -6.00
N PRO A 109 -10.53 3.99 -6.84
CA PRO A 109 -10.86 2.60 -6.53
C PRO A 109 -9.61 1.72 -6.48
N ILE A 110 -9.73 0.62 -5.76
CA ILE A 110 -8.74 -0.46 -5.71
C ILE A 110 -8.70 -1.16 -7.08
N THR A 111 -7.50 -1.38 -7.61
CA THR A 111 -7.26 -2.13 -8.86
C THR A 111 -6.42 -3.37 -8.56
N TRP A 112 -6.98 -4.56 -8.73
CA TRP A 112 -6.26 -5.81 -8.50
C TRP A 112 -5.40 -6.20 -9.69
N VAL A 113 -4.19 -6.66 -9.42
CA VAL A 113 -3.28 -7.13 -10.46
C VAL A 113 -3.33 -8.64 -10.57
N GLU A 114 -4.05 -9.09 -11.59
CA GLU A 114 -4.26 -10.52 -11.85
C GLU A 114 -3.05 -11.17 -12.56
N VAL A 115 -2.22 -10.37 -13.27
CA VAL A 115 -1.10 -10.88 -14.07
C VAL A 115 0.14 -9.97 -14.00
N PRO A 116 1.37 -10.54 -14.09
CA PRO A 116 1.65 -11.97 -14.11
C PRO A 116 1.33 -12.64 -12.76
N GLN A 117 1.10 -13.95 -12.77
CA GLN A 117 1.00 -14.76 -11.56
C GLN A 117 2.33 -15.43 -11.25
N GLN A 118 2.58 -15.67 -9.97
CA GLN A 118 3.76 -16.40 -9.54
C GLN A 118 3.66 -17.87 -9.99
N PRO A 119 4.65 -18.40 -10.71
CA PRO A 119 4.60 -19.76 -11.26
C PRO A 119 4.94 -20.85 -10.24
N ASP A 120 5.60 -20.49 -9.13
CA ASP A 120 5.91 -21.40 -8.02
C ASP A 120 5.12 -21.00 -6.77
N PHE A 121 5.12 -21.81 -5.71
CA PHE A 121 4.44 -21.46 -4.44
C PHE A 121 5.42 -20.94 -3.38
N ALA A 122 6.61 -20.47 -3.79
CA ALA A 122 7.72 -20.19 -2.87
C ALA A 122 8.40 -18.83 -3.08
N SER A 123 8.19 -18.15 -4.22
CA SER A 123 8.89 -16.92 -4.60
C SER A 123 8.09 -15.63 -4.39
N CYS A 124 6.97 -15.66 -3.66
CA CYS A 124 6.06 -14.50 -3.49
C CYS A 124 6.75 -13.21 -3.10
N GLY A 125 7.68 -13.24 -2.14
CA GLY A 125 8.43 -12.05 -1.75
C GLY A 125 9.27 -11.46 -2.90
N VAL A 126 9.94 -12.31 -3.70
CA VAL A 126 10.73 -11.86 -4.86
C VAL A 126 9.84 -11.35 -5.98
N PHE A 127 8.74 -12.07 -6.22
CA PHE A 127 7.77 -11.76 -7.27
C PHE A 127 7.12 -10.39 -7.06
N VAL A 128 6.63 -10.16 -5.84
CA VAL A 128 6.04 -8.89 -5.40
C VAL A 128 7.03 -7.74 -5.56
N MET A 129 8.29 -7.92 -5.16
CA MET A 129 9.31 -6.88 -5.29
C MET A 129 9.61 -6.55 -6.76
N ALA A 130 9.64 -7.56 -7.63
CA ALA A 130 9.79 -7.35 -9.08
C ALA A 130 8.59 -6.59 -9.67
N GLN A 131 7.36 -6.93 -9.23
CA GLN A 131 6.13 -6.23 -9.60
C GLN A 131 6.15 -4.75 -9.22
N VAL A 132 6.45 -4.44 -7.97
CA VAL A 132 6.57 -3.05 -7.50
C VAL A 132 7.65 -2.30 -8.24
N TYR A 133 8.81 -2.91 -8.46
CA TYR A 133 9.89 -2.26 -9.19
C TYR A 133 9.44 -1.86 -10.60
N SER A 134 8.85 -2.79 -11.36
CA SER A 134 8.36 -2.49 -12.71
C SER A 134 7.26 -1.42 -12.71
N TYR A 135 6.34 -1.47 -11.74
CA TYR A 135 5.28 -0.48 -11.61
C TYR A 135 5.83 0.93 -11.35
N VAL A 136 6.67 1.06 -10.32
CA VAL A 136 7.28 2.33 -9.92
C VAL A 136 8.22 2.87 -11.00
N ALA A 137 8.92 1.99 -11.72
CA ALA A 137 9.79 2.34 -12.83
C ALA A 137 9.04 2.65 -14.12
N MET A 138 7.70 2.52 -14.14
CA MET A 138 6.85 2.64 -15.35
C MET A 138 7.25 1.66 -16.48
N ASN A 139 7.84 0.53 -16.10
CA ASN A 139 8.26 -0.54 -16.99
C ASN A 139 7.25 -1.69 -16.95
N LEU A 140 5.99 -1.40 -17.30
CA LEU A 140 4.88 -2.37 -17.30
C LEU A 140 4.92 -3.38 -18.46
N ARG A 141 6.13 -3.70 -18.95
CA ARG A 141 6.32 -4.76 -19.95
C ARG A 141 6.42 -6.08 -19.19
N TRP A 142 5.27 -6.71 -19.04
CA TRP A 142 5.14 -8.07 -18.52
C TRP A 142 5.21 -9.07 -19.67
#